data_AF-A0A7Z0MP90-F1
#
_entry.id   AF-A0A7Z0MP90-F1
#
_cell.length_a   1.000
_cell.length_b   1.000
_cell.length_c   1.000
_cell.angle_alpha   90.00
_cell.angle_beta   90.00
_cell.angle_gamma   90.00
#
_symmetry.space_group_name_H-M   'P 1'
#
loop_
_entity.id
_entity.type
_entity.pdbx_description
1 polymer ?
#
loop_
_entity_poly.entity_id
_entity_poly.type
_entity_poly.pdbx_seq_one_letter_code
_entity_poly.pdbx_strand_id
1 'polypeptide(L)'
;MVQIFCGFGYWLASVPSIGYVFDRSWANNNKSAIQAFLASTRSIKNTLCVDDSAWQNIKPLIRANTEKTSQLLRQKYCAGRVLDWGEREQQAAAEIYRYLQKLSAKRLTGDAETIQPGTFW
;
A
#
# COMPACT_ATOMS: atom_id res chain seq x y z
N MET A 1 6.38 -0.69 -9.66
CA MET A 1 6.91 -1.31 -8.44
C MET A 1 6.10 -2.56 -8.02
N VAL A 2 5.43 -3.23 -8.96
CA VAL A 2 4.73 -4.52 -8.75
C VAL A 2 5.68 -5.72 -8.96
N GLN A 3 6.85 -5.45 -9.52
CA GLN A 3 7.72 -6.46 -10.14
C GLN A 3 8.63 -7.21 -9.15
N ILE A 4 8.76 -6.76 -7.91
CA ILE A 4 9.65 -7.39 -6.92
C ILE A 4 9.10 -8.77 -6.49
N PHE A 5 7.78 -8.95 -6.46
CA PHE A 5 7.16 -10.21 -6.05
C PHE A 5 6.78 -11.14 -7.22
N CYS A 6 6.88 -10.69 -8.47
CA CYS A 6 6.60 -11.50 -9.66
C CYS A 6 7.57 -12.69 -9.84
N GLY A 7 8.78 -12.64 -9.26
CA GLY A 7 9.80 -13.68 -9.43
C GLY A 7 9.56 -14.99 -8.67
N PHE A 8 8.57 -15.05 -7.78
CA PHE A 8 8.41 -16.17 -6.83
C PHE A 8 7.19 -17.09 -7.09
N GLY A 9 6.42 -16.86 -8.16
CA GLY A 9 5.39 -17.83 -8.60
C GLY A 9 4.10 -17.89 -7.77
N TYR A 10 3.85 -16.95 -6.86
CA TYR A 10 2.62 -16.91 -6.06
C TYR A 10 1.65 -15.83 -6.58
N TRP A 11 0.56 -16.26 -7.20
CA TRP A 11 -0.52 -15.43 -7.77
C TRP A 11 -1.62 -15.13 -6.75
N LEU A 12 -1.27 -14.67 -5.57
CA LEU A 12 -2.26 -14.30 -4.55
C LEU A 12 -2.24 -12.78 -4.42
N ALA A 13 -2.91 -12.09 -5.34
CA ALA A 13 -3.13 -10.63 -5.33
C ALA A 13 -1.88 -9.71 -5.18
N SER A 14 -2.08 -8.41 -5.40
CA SER A 14 -1.02 -7.42 -5.21
C SER A 14 -1.04 -6.91 -3.78
N VAL A 15 0.02 -7.15 -3.03
CA VAL A 15 0.20 -6.57 -1.69
C VAL A 15 0.91 -5.22 -1.81
N PRO A 16 0.35 -4.13 -1.25
CA PRO A 16 1.00 -2.83 -1.24
C PRO A 16 2.32 -2.88 -0.45
N SER A 17 3.39 -2.31 -1.01
CA SER A 17 4.70 -2.26 -0.35
C SER A 17 4.84 -1.12 0.67
N ILE A 18 3.91 -0.16 0.66
CA ILE A 18 3.88 1.00 1.54
C ILE A 18 2.47 1.15 2.08
N GLY A 19 2.34 1.43 3.37
CA GLY A 19 1.07 1.64 4.04
C GLY A 19 1.16 2.69 5.14
N TYR A 20 0.01 3.04 5.70
CA TYR A 20 -0.08 3.91 6.88
C TYR A 20 0.04 3.07 8.15
N VAL A 21 0.69 3.62 9.15
CA VAL A 21 0.77 3.03 10.50
C VAL A 21 0.19 4.02 11.49
N PHE A 22 -0.56 3.49 12.45
CA PHE A 22 -1.18 4.29 13.51
C PHE A 22 -0.78 3.71 14.86
N ASP A 23 -0.59 4.59 15.85
CA ASP A 23 -0.48 4.13 17.24
C ASP A 23 -1.74 3.34 17.60
N ARG A 24 -1.57 2.17 18.24
CA ARG A 24 -2.66 1.25 18.51
C ARG A 24 -3.71 1.85 19.45
N SER A 25 -3.27 2.53 20.51
CA SER A 25 -4.18 3.10 21.51
C SER A 25 -5.00 4.22 20.88
N TRP A 26 -4.32 5.13 20.17
CA TRP A 26 -4.97 6.21 19.45
C TRP A 26 -5.95 5.68 18.41
N ALA A 27 -5.54 4.69 17.60
CA ALA A 27 -6.35 4.14 16.54
C ALA A 27 -7.62 3.43 17.05
N ASN A 28 -7.51 2.71 18.16
CA ASN A 28 -8.66 2.09 18.82
C ASN A 28 -9.68 3.13 19.31
N ASN A 29 -9.20 4.29 19.77
CA ASN A 29 -10.05 5.39 20.22
C ASN A 29 -10.57 6.28 19.08
N ASN A 30 -10.01 6.16 17.86
CA ASN A 30 -10.30 7.04 16.72
C ASN A 30 -10.65 6.26 15.43
N LYS A 31 -11.33 5.12 15.56
CA LYS A 31 -11.67 4.24 14.43
C LYS A 31 -12.39 4.96 13.30
N SER A 32 -13.36 5.81 13.61
CA SER A 32 -14.10 6.59 12.60
C SER A 32 -13.20 7.52 11.80
N ALA A 33 -12.25 8.19 12.45
CA ALA A 33 -11.29 9.07 11.79
C ALA A 33 -10.36 8.30 10.85
N ILE A 34 -9.89 7.11 11.27
CA ILE A 34 -9.07 6.24 10.41
C ILE A 34 -9.85 5.79 9.18
N GLN A 35 -11.08 5.31 9.36
CA GLN A 35 -11.91 4.86 8.23
C GLN A 35 -12.19 6.01 7.25
N ALA A 36 -12.52 7.20 7.76
CA ALA A 36 -12.70 8.39 6.93
C ALA A 36 -11.42 8.77 6.17
N PHE A 37 -10.26 8.73 6.85
CA PHE A 37 -8.96 9.01 6.24
C PHE A 37 -8.62 8.02 5.12
N LEU A 38 -8.78 6.71 5.36
CA LEU A 38 -8.49 5.68 4.37
C LEU A 38 -9.43 5.76 3.16
N ALA A 39 -10.73 5.96 3.40
CA ALA A 39 -11.72 6.15 2.34
C ALA A 39 -11.44 7.40 1.50
N SER A 40 -11.18 8.54 2.15
CA SER A 40 -10.84 9.81 1.48
C SER A 40 -9.56 9.67 0.66
N THR A 41 -8.52 9.07 1.25
CA THR A 41 -7.24 8.84 0.58
C THR A 41 -7.41 7.95 -0.66
N ARG A 42 -8.18 6.86 -0.57
CA ARG A 42 -8.46 6.00 -1.73
C ARG A 42 -9.19 6.76 -2.82
N SER A 43 -10.20 7.56 -2.47
CA SER A 43 -10.96 8.37 -3.43
C SER A 43 -10.06 9.38 -4.13
N ILE A 44 -9.28 10.18 -3.40
CA ILE A 44 -8.37 11.18 -3.97
C ILE A 44 -7.31 10.51 -4.88
N LYS A 45 -6.72 9.40 -4.44
CA LYS A 45 -5.75 8.63 -5.25
C LYS A 45 -6.36 8.16 -6.57
N ASN A 46 -7.64 7.77 -6.56
CA ASN A 46 -8.35 7.36 -7.77
C ASN A 46 -8.59 8.56 -8.69
N THR A 47 -9.05 9.69 -8.14
CA THR A 47 -9.28 10.93 -8.91
C THR A 47 -8.01 11.41 -9.60
N LEU A 48 -6.86 11.42 -8.92
CA LEU A 48 -5.56 11.79 -9.50
C LEU A 48 -5.17 10.96 -10.75
N CYS A 49 -5.73 9.76 -10.87
CA CYS A 49 -5.43 8.83 -11.96
C CYS A 49 -6.42 8.88 -13.13
N VAL A 50 -7.55 9.59 -12.99
CA VAL A 50 -8.57 9.70 -14.04
C VAL A 50 -8.87 11.14 -14.44
N ASP A 51 -8.55 12.11 -13.59
CA ASP A 51 -8.75 13.54 -13.83
C ASP A 51 -7.38 14.24 -13.98
N ASP A 52 -7.13 14.75 -15.18
CA ASP A 52 -5.91 15.48 -15.52
C ASP A 52 -5.81 16.83 -14.80
N SER A 53 -6.94 17.49 -14.54
CA SER A 53 -6.97 18.78 -13.85
C SER A 53 -6.53 18.63 -12.39
N ALA A 54 -6.96 17.56 -11.73
CA ALA A 54 -6.53 17.21 -10.38
C ALA A 54 -5.00 16.98 -10.31
N TRP A 55 -4.41 16.42 -11.37
CA TRP A 55 -2.96 16.19 -11.43
C TRP A 55 -2.14 17.47 -11.60
N GLN A 56 -2.68 18.50 -12.25
CA GLN A 56 -1.95 19.76 -12.48
C GLN A 56 -1.50 20.42 -11.17
N ASN A 57 -2.30 20.32 -10.11
CA ASN A 57 -1.95 20.87 -8.79
C ASN A 57 -0.83 20.10 -8.08
N ILE A 58 -0.66 18.81 -8.40
CA ILE A 58 0.36 17.93 -7.80
C ILE A 58 1.67 17.96 -8.59
N LYS A 59 1.59 18.20 -9.90
CA LYS A 59 2.73 18.21 -10.82
C LYS A 59 3.95 19.01 -10.31
N PRO A 60 3.82 20.21 -9.72
CA PRO A 60 4.96 20.96 -9.19
C PRO A 60 5.65 20.28 -8.00
N LEU A 61 4.92 19.49 -7.21
CA LEU A 61 5.44 18.80 -6.02
C LEU A 61 6.30 17.57 -6.37
N ILE A 62 6.11 17.00 -7.56
CA ILE A 62 6.82 15.81 -8.03
C ILE A 62 8.28 16.11 -8.39
N ARG A 63 8.60 17.38 -8.68
CA ARG A 63 9.96 17.86 -9.01
C ARG A 63 10.61 17.05 -10.16
N ALA A 64 9.83 16.67 -11.16
CA ALA A 64 10.33 15.99 -12.34
C ALA A 64 11.06 16.96 -13.27
N ASN A 65 12.28 16.59 -13.70
CA ASN A 65 13.10 17.44 -14.58
C ASN A 65 12.56 17.57 -16.01
N THR A 66 11.70 16.65 -16.45
CA THR A 66 11.12 16.65 -17.80
C THR A 66 9.66 16.23 -17.78
N GLU A 67 8.91 16.64 -18.81
CA GLU A 67 7.52 16.21 -18.98
C GLU A 67 7.39 14.68 -19.09
N LYS A 68 8.31 14.05 -19.83
CA LYS A 68 8.37 12.59 -19.95
C LYS A 68 8.54 11.91 -18.59
N THR A 69 9.42 12.43 -17.74
CA THR A 69 9.61 11.94 -16.37
C THR A 69 8.35 12.14 -15.54
N SER A 70 7.70 13.32 -15.63
CA SER A 70 6.44 13.61 -14.93
C SER A 70 5.34 12.61 -15.29
N GLN A 71 5.13 12.36 -16.58
CA GLN A 71 4.14 11.41 -17.08
C GLN A 71 4.44 9.98 -16.63
N LEU A 72 5.71 9.56 -16.69
CA LEU A 72 6.13 8.24 -16.21
C LEU A 72 5.88 8.09 -14.71
N LEU A 73 6.18 9.10 -13.91
CA LEU A 73 5.92 9.08 -12.47
C LEU A 73 4.42 8.99 -12.17
N ARG A 74 3.57 9.74 -12.88
CA ARG A 74 2.09 9.59 -12.78
C ARG A 74 1.66 8.17 -13.12
N GLN A 75 2.14 7.63 -14.23
CA GLN A 75 1.79 6.28 -14.65
C GLN A 75 2.17 5.24 -13.59
N LYS A 76 3.38 5.32 -13.02
CA LYS A 76 3.85 4.38 -12.00
C LYS A 76 3.13 4.56 -10.67
N TYR A 77 2.79 5.80 -10.29
CA TYR A 77 1.95 6.09 -9.13
C TYR A 77 0.57 5.45 -9.29
N CYS A 78 -0.09 5.66 -10.43
CA CYS A 78 -1.42 5.12 -10.70
C CYS A 78 -1.45 3.60 -10.84
N ALA A 79 -0.39 3.00 -11.38
CA ALA A 79 -0.24 1.54 -11.43
C ALA A 79 0.06 0.92 -10.05
N GLY A 80 0.53 1.71 -9.09
CA GLY A 80 0.83 1.27 -7.72
C GLY A 80 -0.27 1.54 -6.71
N ARG A 81 -1.39 2.16 -7.11
CA ARG A 81 -2.49 2.46 -6.17
C ARG A 81 -3.20 1.17 -5.75
N VAL A 82 -3.63 1.14 -4.49
CA VAL A 82 -4.39 0.01 -3.94
C VAL A 82 -5.82 0.07 -4.47
N LEU A 83 -6.18 -0.87 -5.33
CA LEU A 83 -7.53 -0.97 -5.90
C LEU A 83 -8.45 -1.73 -4.97
N ASP A 84 -7.98 -2.84 -4.43
CA ASP A 84 -8.73 -3.75 -3.57
C ASP A 84 -7.89 -4.04 -2.32
N TRP A 85 -8.59 -4.21 -1.20
CA TRP A 85 -7.99 -4.60 0.06
C TRP A 85 -9.01 -5.41 0.87
N GLY A 86 -9.07 -6.71 0.58
CA GLY A 86 -9.96 -7.64 1.23
C GLY A 86 -9.21 -8.89 1.71
N GLU A 87 -9.96 -9.97 1.92
CA GLU A 87 -9.44 -11.21 2.47
C GLU A 87 -8.27 -11.77 1.63
N ARG A 88 -8.40 -11.76 0.30
CA ARG A 88 -7.38 -12.26 -0.62
C ARG A 88 -6.05 -11.51 -0.49
N GLU A 89 -6.08 -10.18 -0.44
CA GLU A 89 -4.87 -9.36 -0.27
C GLU A 89 -4.26 -9.53 1.13
N GLN A 90 -5.10 -9.72 2.17
CA GLN A 90 -4.63 -9.97 3.53
C GLN A 90 -4.01 -11.38 3.67
N GLN A 91 -4.57 -12.40 3.01
CA GLN A 91 -3.98 -13.74 2.95
C GLN A 91 -2.61 -13.69 2.27
N ALA A 92 -2.49 -12.97 1.15
CA ALA A 92 -1.22 -12.75 0.49
C ALA A 92 -0.17 -12.07 1.38
N ALA A 93 -0.60 -11.05 2.15
CA ALA A 93 0.27 -10.40 3.13
C ALA A 93 0.71 -11.37 4.24
N ALA A 94 -0.19 -12.25 4.70
CA ALA A 94 0.13 -13.30 5.68
C ALA A 94 1.14 -14.32 5.14
N GLU A 95 1.04 -14.69 3.85
CA GLU A 95 2.03 -15.55 3.21
C GLU A 95 3.41 -14.90 3.14
N ILE A 96 3.48 -13.63 2.71
CA ILE A 96 4.72 -12.85 2.68
C ILE A 96 5.32 -12.79 4.08
N TYR A 97 4.51 -12.51 5.11
CA TYR A 97 4.96 -12.49 6.50
C TYR A 97 5.58 -13.82 6.93
N ARG A 98 4.94 -14.95 6.59
CA ARG A 98 5.47 -16.29 6.88
C ARG A 98 6.80 -16.55 6.15
N TYR A 99 6.96 -16.10 4.92
CA TYR A 99 8.24 -16.18 4.21
C TYR A 99 9.31 -15.32 4.90
N LEU A 100 8.98 -14.08 5.29
CA LEU A 100 9.90 -13.21 6.02
C LEU A 100 10.33 -13.82 7.36
N GLN A 101 9.41 -14.42 8.11
CA GLN A 101 9.69 -15.10 9.37
C GLN A 101 10.71 -16.24 9.16
N LYS A 102 10.47 -17.11 8.18
CA LYS A 102 11.34 -18.24 7.84
C LYS A 102 12.71 -17.79 7.35
N LEU A 103 12.74 -16.88 6.37
CA LEU A 103 13.98 -16.43 5.72
C LEU A 103 14.84 -15.54 6.62
N SER A 104 14.21 -14.81 7.55
CA SER A 104 14.94 -13.96 8.50
C SER A 104 15.37 -14.68 9.78
N ALA A 105 15.07 -15.98 9.92
CA ALA A 105 15.27 -16.74 11.16
C ALA A 105 14.75 -15.97 12.38
N LYS A 106 13.50 -15.49 12.30
CA LYS A 106 12.81 -14.66 13.32
C LYS A 106 13.34 -13.24 13.52
N ARG A 107 14.39 -12.79 12.83
CA ARG A 107 14.97 -11.43 13.03
C ARG A 107 13.99 -10.29 12.73
N LEU A 108 13.06 -10.46 11.79
CA LEU A 108 12.10 -9.42 11.39
C LEU A 108 10.76 -9.49 12.13
N THR A 109 10.42 -10.64 12.69
CA THR A 109 9.08 -10.95 13.22
C THR A 109 9.08 -11.30 14.70
N GLY A 110 10.26 -11.51 15.30
CA GLY A 110 10.39 -12.13 16.62
C GLY A 110 9.69 -13.48 16.65
N ASP A 111 9.04 -13.79 17.78
CA ASP A 111 8.30 -15.04 17.98
C ASP A 111 6.88 -15.04 17.40
N ALA A 112 6.43 -13.92 16.81
CA ALA A 112 5.11 -13.88 16.20
C ALA A 112 5.10 -14.71 14.89
N GLU A 113 4.40 -15.84 14.90
CA GLU A 113 4.31 -16.76 13.75
C GLU A 113 3.32 -16.28 12.67
N THR A 114 2.36 -15.45 13.07
CA THR A 114 1.34 -14.89 12.19
C THR A 114 1.18 -13.39 12.42
N ILE A 115 0.61 -12.71 11.42
CA ILE A 115 0.16 -11.33 11.58
C ILE A 115 -0.96 -11.34 12.62
N GLN A 116 -0.81 -10.51 13.66
CA GLN A 116 -1.77 -10.45 14.74
C GLN A 116 -3.13 -9.91 14.25
N PRO A 117 -4.26 -10.47 14.69
CA PRO A 117 -5.58 -9.91 14.40
C PRO A 117 -5.67 -8.42 14.76
N GLY A 118 -6.35 -7.64 13.93
CA GLY A 118 -6.47 -6.19 14.11
C GLY A 118 -5.22 -5.39 13.72
N THR A 119 -4.24 -5.99 13.02
CA THR A 119 -3.11 -5.25 12.43
C THR A 119 -3.56 -4.35 11.28
N PHE A 120 -4.50 -4.83 10.46
CA PHE A 120 -5.08 -4.08 9.35
C PHE A 120 -6.38 -3.40 9.77
N TRP A 121 -6.62 -2.21 9.20
CA TRP A 121 -7.75 -1.33 9.48
C TRP A 121 -8.68 -1.22 8.28
#